data_AF-A0A211Z6D2-F1
#
_entry.id   AF-A0A211Z6D2-F1
#
_cell.length_a   1.000
_cell.length_b   1.000
_cell.length_c   1.000
_cell.angle_alpha   90.00
_cell.angle_beta   90.00
_cell.angle_gamma   90.00
#
_symmetry.space_group_name_H-M   'P 1'
#
loop_
_entity.id
_entity.type
_entity.pdbx_description
1 polymer ?
#
loop_
_entity_poly.entity_id
_entity_poly.type
_entity_poly.pdbx_seq_one_letter_code
_entity_poly.pdbx_strand_id
1 'polypeptide(L)'
;MTANAILALLDSASIPWTASRAELMDRYGIRRDPWYDDDIVLLETPQPLVPGLMRPIGFRAVPRFAPWLPPVYLGGHVHQSGDPRRNLDMAAAALSTWLGPGRPSGVSNTRGWRWQEGLSIIELTCWPPELQHPGLQNRAHEREPRLSVTCHLTICTGYRPPVTPEEQAGLDGFEEIGRLAETELRIAGNDTPEYALEFIRAPSAAAGRFTGRVGLSRGGGHLIFGWDELYLVAVDRILRFELLHLLPARGPGGATLSVRCATAIPAWPEKQLVITTALGIDPAAALASRLAGATGKTIERSTALDD
;
A
#
# COMPACT_ATOMS: atom_id res chain seq x y z
N MET A 1 -10.73 -22.67 -1.83
CA MET A 1 -9.72 -22.89 -0.78
C MET A 1 -8.62 -21.88 -0.99
N THR A 2 -8.51 -20.89 -0.12
CA THR A 2 -7.52 -19.82 -0.19
C THR A 2 -6.15 -20.45 0.08
N ALA A 3 -5.27 -20.50 -0.92
CA ALA A 3 -3.93 -21.07 -0.78
C ALA A 3 -3.00 -20.23 0.13
N ASN A 4 -3.47 -19.06 0.59
CA ASN A 4 -2.73 -18.10 1.40
C ASN A 4 -3.11 -18.25 2.89
N ALA A 5 -2.15 -18.67 3.72
CA ALA A 5 -2.32 -18.92 5.14
C ALA A 5 -2.65 -17.65 5.95
N ILE A 6 -2.16 -16.48 5.54
CA ILE A 6 -2.53 -15.20 6.16
C ILE A 6 -4.01 -14.91 5.92
N LEU A 7 -4.49 -15.02 4.68
CA LEU A 7 -5.91 -14.82 4.38
C LEU A 7 -6.80 -15.86 5.07
N ALA A 8 -6.35 -17.12 5.11
CA ALA A 8 -7.04 -18.18 5.86
C ALA A 8 -7.11 -17.90 7.37
N LEU A 9 -6.09 -17.27 7.94
CA LEU A 9 -6.12 -16.80 9.34
C LEU A 9 -7.14 -15.67 9.53
N LEU A 10 -7.22 -14.73 8.59
CA LEU A 10 -8.24 -13.67 8.64
C LEU A 10 -9.66 -14.27 8.58
N ASP A 11 -9.87 -15.23 7.67
CA ASP A 11 -11.14 -15.96 7.55
C ASP A 11 -11.49 -16.70 8.85
N SER A 12 -10.53 -17.40 9.47
CA SER A 12 -10.75 -18.14 10.73
C SER A 12 -11.04 -17.24 11.93
N ALA A 13 -10.52 -16.01 11.92
CA ALA A 13 -10.85 -14.97 12.88
C ALA A 13 -12.15 -14.20 12.54
N SER A 14 -12.85 -14.59 11.46
CA SER A 14 -14.06 -13.90 10.96
C SER A 14 -13.83 -12.42 10.62
N ILE A 15 -12.63 -12.08 10.15
CA ILE A 15 -12.29 -10.73 9.69
C ILE A 15 -12.78 -10.57 8.25
N PRO A 16 -13.72 -9.65 7.96
CA PRO A 16 -14.30 -9.47 6.63
C PRO A 16 -13.37 -8.70 5.68
N TRP A 17 -12.19 -9.26 5.37
CA TRP A 17 -11.11 -8.56 4.67
C TRP A 17 -11.39 -8.27 3.18
N THR A 18 -12.44 -8.86 2.60
CA THR A 18 -12.90 -8.59 1.23
C THR A 18 -14.08 -7.60 1.16
N ALA A 19 -14.72 -7.31 2.30
CA ALA A 19 -15.85 -6.40 2.33
C ALA A 19 -15.41 -4.96 2.05
N SER A 20 -16.25 -4.21 1.34
CA SER A 20 -15.94 -2.83 0.98
C SER A 20 -15.83 -1.94 2.22
N ARG A 21 -15.03 -0.88 2.14
CA ARG A 21 -14.98 0.14 3.20
C ARG A 21 -16.36 0.67 3.58
N ALA A 22 -17.20 0.98 2.60
CA ALA A 22 -18.55 1.48 2.83
C ALA A 22 -19.38 0.49 3.64
N GLU A 23 -19.35 -0.79 3.27
CA GLU A 23 -20.04 -1.85 4.02
C GLU A 23 -19.50 -1.97 5.46
N LEU A 24 -18.18 -1.94 5.63
CA LEU A 24 -17.57 -2.03 6.96
C LEU A 24 -17.87 -0.80 7.83
N MET A 25 -17.87 0.39 7.24
CA MET A 25 -18.21 1.64 7.91
C MET A 25 -19.67 1.67 8.33
N ASP A 26 -20.58 1.17 7.49
CA ASP A 26 -22.00 1.02 7.81
C ASP A 26 -22.24 -0.02 8.91
N ARG A 27 -21.58 -1.19 8.80
CA ARG A 27 -21.75 -2.31 9.73
C ARG A 27 -21.16 -2.06 11.12
N TYR A 28 -19.96 -1.48 11.20
CA TYR A 28 -19.22 -1.35 12.46
C TYR A 28 -19.18 0.07 13.02
N GLY A 29 -19.64 1.05 12.23
CA GLY A 29 -19.64 2.46 12.59
C GLY A 29 -18.26 3.11 12.53
N ILE A 30 -18.25 4.40 12.23
CA ILE A 30 -17.06 5.25 12.31
C ILE A 30 -17.04 5.88 13.70
N ARG A 31 -15.89 5.84 14.37
CA ARG A 31 -15.68 6.47 15.67
C ARG A 31 -14.36 7.23 15.70
N ARG A 32 -14.28 8.22 16.59
CA ARG A 32 -13.03 8.93 16.84
C ARG A 32 -12.09 8.06 17.66
N ASP A 33 -10.87 7.86 17.18
CA ASP A 33 -9.82 7.12 17.88
C ASP A 33 -9.35 7.93 19.11
N PRO A 34 -9.54 7.42 20.34
CA PRO A 34 -9.15 8.14 21.55
C PRO A 34 -7.63 8.30 21.69
N TRP A 35 -6.83 7.52 20.95
CA TRP A 35 -5.37 7.57 21.04
C TRP A 35 -4.77 8.54 20.02
N TYR A 36 -5.27 8.52 18.79
CA TYR A 36 -4.64 9.20 17.65
C TYR A 36 -5.42 10.38 17.08
N ASP A 37 -6.63 10.69 17.57
CA ASP A 37 -7.53 11.69 16.96
C ASP A 37 -7.69 11.47 15.45
N ASP A 38 -7.91 10.23 15.06
CA ASP A 38 -8.25 9.85 13.69
C ASP A 38 -9.61 9.17 13.68
N ASP A 39 -10.27 9.15 12.53
CA ASP A 39 -11.51 8.37 12.41
C ASP A 39 -11.14 6.91 12.13
N ILE A 40 -11.70 6.00 12.92
CA ILE A 40 -11.38 4.57 12.91
C ILE A 40 -12.64 3.72 12.87
N VAL A 41 -12.54 2.58 12.18
CA VAL A 41 -13.51 1.50 12.20
C VAL A 41 -12.83 0.30 12.86
N LEU A 42 -13.36 -0.20 13.99
CA LEU A 42 -12.85 -1.42 14.62
C LEU A 42 -13.78 -2.58 14.25
N LEU A 43 -13.18 -3.66 13.80
CA LEU A 43 -13.84 -4.86 13.32
C LEU A 43 -14.08 -5.79 14.50
N GLU A 44 -15.27 -5.71 15.10
CA GLU A 44 -15.67 -6.59 16.19
C GLU A 44 -15.75 -8.04 15.66
N THR A 45 -14.89 -8.92 16.17
CA THR A 45 -14.83 -10.34 15.81
C THR A 45 -15.18 -11.22 17.02
N PRO A 46 -15.70 -12.45 16.82
CA PRO A 46 -16.05 -13.34 17.92
C PRO A 46 -14.86 -13.71 18.82
N GLN A 47 -13.66 -13.72 18.24
CA GLN A 47 -12.41 -13.99 18.93
C GLN A 47 -11.32 -13.02 18.45
N PRO A 48 -10.42 -12.58 19.34
CA PRO A 48 -9.30 -11.74 18.95
C PRO A 48 -8.32 -12.52 18.07
N LEU A 49 -7.74 -11.85 17.07
CA LEU A 49 -6.77 -12.46 16.15
C LEU A 49 -5.51 -12.95 16.88
N VAL A 50 -5.08 -12.20 17.90
CA VAL A 50 -3.95 -12.55 18.78
C VAL A 50 -4.32 -12.21 20.23
N PRO A 51 -3.80 -12.95 21.23
CA PRO A 51 -4.03 -12.62 22.64
C PRO A 51 -3.47 -11.24 22.99
N GLY A 52 -4.08 -10.57 23.97
CA GLY A 52 -3.63 -9.29 24.48
C GLY A 52 -3.93 -8.08 23.58
N LEU A 53 -4.73 -8.23 22.53
CA LEU A 53 -5.26 -7.08 21.78
C LEU A 53 -6.00 -6.11 22.72
N MET A 54 -5.56 -4.86 22.73
CA MET A 54 -6.15 -3.81 23.57
C MET A 54 -7.54 -3.37 23.10
N ARG A 55 -7.84 -3.59 21.82
CA ARG A 55 -9.11 -3.34 21.14
C ARG A 55 -9.18 -4.22 19.89
N PRO A 56 -10.36 -4.45 19.29
CA PRO A 56 -10.44 -5.15 18.01
C PRO A 56 -9.57 -4.48 16.95
N ILE A 57 -9.06 -5.27 16.00
CA ILE A 57 -8.29 -4.72 14.89
C ILE A 57 -9.19 -3.79 14.06
N GLY A 58 -8.59 -2.82 13.39
CA GLY A 58 -9.35 -1.83 12.63
C GLY A 58 -8.57 -1.17 11.53
N PHE A 59 -9.22 -0.26 10.83
CA PHE A 59 -8.61 0.57 9.79
C PHE A 59 -9.06 2.02 9.94
N ARG A 60 -8.25 2.94 9.43
CA ARG A 60 -8.58 4.37 9.41
C ARG A 60 -9.61 4.67 8.32
N ALA A 61 -10.66 5.40 8.68
CA ALA A 61 -11.71 5.87 7.77
C ALA A 61 -11.23 7.12 7.01
N VAL A 62 -10.26 6.96 6.11
CA VAL A 62 -9.68 8.08 5.36
C VAL A 62 -10.52 8.40 4.11
N PRO A 63 -11.03 9.64 3.94
CA PRO A 63 -11.92 9.99 2.83
C PRO A 63 -11.31 9.86 1.41
N ARG A 64 -9.98 9.82 1.29
CA ARG A 64 -9.26 9.71 0.00
C ARG A 64 -9.16 8.28 -0.55
N PHE A 65 -9.66 7.29 0.19
CA PHE A 65 -9.66 5.88 -0.20
C PHE A 65 -11.02 5.49 -0.77
N ALA A 66 -11.01 4.61 -1.78
CA ALA A 66 -12.23 4.24 -2.49
C ALA A 66 -13.20 3.49 -1.57
N PRO A 67 -14.43 4.00 -1.35
CA PRO A 67 -15.36 3.41 -0.40
C PRO A 67 -15.89 2.03 -0.86
N TRP A 68 -15.91 1.75 -2.16
CA TRP A 68 -16.33 0.45 -2.72
C TRP A 68 -15.21 -0.62 -2.73
N LEU A 69 -14.00 -0.28 -2.29
CA LEU A 69 -12.89 -1.23 -2.19
C LEU A 69 -12.61 -1.56 -0.72
N PRO A 70 -12.07 -2.77 -0.40
CA PRO A 70 -11.76 -3.14 0.96
C PRO A 70 -10.58 -2.34 1.54
N PRO A 71 -10.46 -2.27 2.88
CA PRO A 71 -9.22 -1.88 3.54
C PRO A 71 -8.10 -2.88 3.22
N VAL A 72 -6.97 -2.35 2.76
CA VAL A 72 -5.74 -3.10 2.53
C VAL A 72 -4.96 -3.23 3.82
N TYR A 73 -4.98 -2.20 4.67
CA TYR A 73 -4.26 -2.17 5.94
C TYR A 73 -5.22 -2.26 7.12
N LEU A 74 -4.98 -3.24 7.99
CA LEU A 74 -5.59 -3.36 9.30
C LEU A 74 -4.50 -3.23 10.38
N GLY A 75 -4.87 -2.69 11.53
CA GLY A 75 -3.96 -2.43 12.62
C GLY A 75 -4.54 -2.76 13.99
N GLY A 76 -3.66 -3.12 14.93
CA GLY A 76 -3.99 -3.37 16.33
C GLY A 76 -2.80 -3.17 17.24
N HIS A 77 -3.06 -3.10 18.55
CA HIS A 77 -2.02 -2.98 19.57
C HIS A 77 -2.19 -4.10 20.60
N VAL A 78 -1.10 -4.78 20.91
CA VAL A 78 -1.04 -5.89 21.85
C VAL A 78 -0.29 -5.47 23.11
N HIS A 79 -0.92 -5.67 24.26
CA HIS A 79 -0.34 -5.37 25.57
C HIS A 79 -0.76 -6.39 26.62
N GLN A 80 0.22 -7.02 27.25
CA GLN A 80 0.04 -7.89 28.42
C GLN A 80 1.09 -7.65 29.52
N SER A 81 2.21 -7.01 29.19
CA SER A 81 3.34 -6.76 30.07
C SER A 81 3.86 -5.33 29.89
N GLY A 82 4.49 -4.78 30.93
CA GLY A 82 5.27 -3.53 30.85
C GLY A 82 6.59 -3.66 30.07
N ASP A 83 6.94 -4.89 29.65
CA ASP A 83 8.07 -5.16 28.78
C ASP A 83 7.60 -5.36 27.32
N PRO A 84 7.98 -4.48 26.37
CA PRO A 84 7.55 -4.59 24.98
C PRO A 84 8.04 -5.86 24.29
N ARG A 85 9.12 -6.48 24.75
CA ARG A 85 9.61 -7.75 24.18
C ARG A 85 8.66 -8.89 24.50
N ARG A 86 8.16 -8.95 25.73
CA ARG A 86 7.17 -9.96 26.13
C ARG A 86 5.88 -9.83 25.33
N ASN A 87 5.45 -8.61 25.04
CA ASN A 87 4.27 -8.36 24.19
C ASN A 87 4.52 -8.84 22.75
N LEU A 88 5.71 -8.56 22.21
CA LEU A 88 6.14 -9.02 20.87
C LEU A 88 6.21 -10.54 20.78
N ASP A 89 6.94 -11.18 21.70
CA ASP A 89 7.18 -12.63 21.69
C ASP A 89 5.89 -13.43 21.88
N MET A 90 4.99 -12.94 22.73
CA MET A 90 3.67 -13.55 22.91
C MET A 90 2.82 -13.49 21.63
N ALA A 91 2.72 -12.31 21.03
CA ALA A 91 1.97 -12.15 19.77
C ALA A 91 2.59 -13.00 18.65
N ALA A 92 3.92 -13.05 18.58
CA ALA A 92 4.64 -13.84 17.61
C ALA A 92 4.45 -15.35 17.82
N ALA A 93 4.43 -15.83 19.07
CA ALA A 93 4.17 -17.23 19.38
C ALA A 93 2.75 -17.65 18.95
N ALA A 94 1.76 -16.80 19.20
CA ALA A 94 0.37 -17.04 18.77
C ALA A 94 0.26 -17.12 17.24
N LEU A 95 0.82 -16.15 16.52
CA LEU A 95 0.81 -16.16 15.04
C LEU A 95 1.61 -17.34 14.47
N SER A 96 2.73 -17.71 15.09
CA SER A 96 3.59 -18.79 14.60
C SER A 96 2.93 -20.17 14.69
N THR A 97 1.93 -20.34 15.57
CA THR A 97 1.13 -21.57 15.64
C THR A 97 0.33 -21.80 14.36
N TRP A 98 -0.06 -20.73 13.66
CA TRP A 98 -0.82 -20.81 12.42
C TRP A 98 0.07 -20.64 11.17
N LEU A 99 0.98 -19.67 11.19
CA LEU A 99 1.73 -19.22 10.01
C LEU A 99 3.13 -19.83 9.91
N GLY A 100 3.55 -20.62 10.90
CA GLY A 100 4.95 -21.05 11.05
C GLY A 100 5.87 -19.91 11.53
N PRO A 101 7.18 -20.14 11.58
CA PRO A 101 8.12 -19.15 12.12
C PRO A 101 8.16 -17.87 11.27
N GLY A 102 8.00 -16.72 11.93
CA GLY A 102 8.20 -15.42 11.30
C GLY A 102 9.67 -15.14 11.01
N ARG A 103 9.94 -14.24 10.07
CA ARG A 103 11.29 -13.70 9.84
C ARG A 103 11.51 -12.51 10.77
N PRO A 104 12.70 -12.36 11.38
CA PRO A 104 13.01 -11.15 12.13
C PRO A 104 12.78 -9.91 11.25
N SER A 105 12.08 -8.93 11.78
CA SER A 105 11.93 -7.61 11.19
C SER A 105 12.33 -6.53 12.19
N GLY A 106 12.58 -5.32 11.71
CA GLY A 106 13.03 -4.21 12.53
C GLY A 106 14.21 -3.47 11.90
N VAL A 107 14.21 -2.15 12.10
CA VAL A 107 15.23 -1.24 11.58
C VAL A 107 15.56 -0.23 12.66
N SER A 108 16.86 0.04 12.84
CA SER A 108 17.39 1.07 13.75
C SER A 108 16.89 0.96 15.21
N ASN A 109 15.69 1.48 15.50
CA ASN A 109 15.10 1.58 16.81
C ASN A 109 13.97 0.58 17.09
N THR A 110 13.69 -0.36 16.19
CA THR A 110 12.59 -1.32 16.35
C THR A 110 13.05 -2.78 16.41
N ARG A 111 12.19 -3.62 16.99
CA ARG A 111 12.26 -5.08 16.88
C ARG A 111 10.92 -5.61 16.42
N GLY A 112 10.93 -6.69 15.65
CA GLY A 112 9.71 -7.20 15.05
C GLY A 112 9.83 -8.59 14.45
N TRP A 113 8.69 -9.06 13.96
CA TRP A 113 8.56 -10.31 13.22
C TRP A 113 7.64 -10.07 12.03
N ARG A 114 7.99 -10.63 10.87
CA ARG A 114 7.21 -10.51 9.63
C ARG A 114 6.89 -11.88 9.04
N TRP A 115 5.64 -12.06 8.68
CA TRP A 115 5.13 -13.15 7.84
C TRP A 115 4.67 -12.54 6.53
N GLN A 116 5.05 -13.16 5.42
CA GLN A 116 4.65 -12.71 4.10
C GLN A 116 4.35 -13.91 3.22
N GLU A 117 3.18 -13.86 2.59
CA GLU A 117 2.75 -14.86 1.62
C GLU A 117 2.14 -14.15 0.40
N GLY A 118 2.89 -14.17 -0.69
CA GLY A 118 2.60 -13.32 -1.84
C GLY A 118 2.53 -11.84 -1.43
N LEU A 119 1.35 -11.24 -1.62
CA LEU A 119 1.06 -9.83 -1.32
C LEU A 119 0.55 -9.60 0.11
N SER A 120 0.16 -10.66 0.81
CA SER A 120 -0.39 -10.56 2.16
C SER A 120 0.75 -10.59 3.16
N ILE A 121 0.69 -9.69 4.15
CA ILE A 121 1.73 -9.52 5.16
C ILE A 121 1.08 -9.37 6.52
N ILE A 122 1.69 -10.00 7.52
CA ILE A 122 1.48 -9.66 8.92
C ILE A 122 2.85 -9.24 9.49
N GLU A 123 2.89 -8.09 10.13
CA GLU A 123 4.08 -7.57 10.79
C GLU A 123 3.77 -7.19 12.22
N LEU A 124 4.64 -7.64 13.13
CA LEU A 124 4.67 -7.24 14.52
C LEU A 124 5.86 -6.31 14.73
N THR A 125 5.66 -5.24 15.48
CA THR A 125 6.73 -4.27 15.78
C THR A 125 6.62 -3.76 17.19
N CYS A 126 7.74 -3.67 17.91
CA CYS A 126 7.83 -2.94 19.16
C CYS A 126 9.04 -1.99 19.16
N TRP A 127 9.01 -1.03 20.08
CA TRP A 127 10.02 0.01 20.27
C TRP A 127 10.64 -0.14 21.66
N PRO A 128 11.66 -1.01 21.83
CA PRO A 128 12.31 -1.18 23.12
C PRO A 128 12.88 0.15 23.65
N PRO A 129 12.71 0.48 24.95
CA PRO A 129 13.14 1.76 25.51
C PRO A 129 14.63 2.05 25.31
N GLU A 130 15.48 1.02 25.39
CA GLU A 130 16.93 1.18 25.21
C GLU A 130 17.35 1.46 23.76
N LEU A 131 16.42 1.31 22.80
CA LEU A 131 16.64 1.66 21.40
C LEU A 131 16.04 3.04 21.04
N GLN A 132 15.31 3.69 21.97
CA GLN A 132 14.68 4.97 21.72
C GLN A 132 15.55 6.14 22.15
N HIS A 133 15.42 7.26 21.44
CA HIS A 133 16.01 8.52 21.87
C HIS A 133 15.37 9.01 23.19
N PRO A 134 16.17 9.42 24.18
CA PRO A 134 15.64 10.03 25.39
C PRO A 134 14.80 11.27 25.07
N GLY A 135 13.66 11.43 25.76
CA GLY A 135 12.82 12.62 25.63
C GLY A 135 11.88 12.65 24.42
N LEU A 136 11.73 11.53 23.69
CA LEU A 136 10.69 11.40 22.66
C LEU A 136 9.30 11.64 23.28
N GLN A 137 8.64 12.71 22.83
CA GLN A 137 7.26 13.02 23.19
C GLN A 137 6.31 12.43 22.16
N ASN A 138 5.32 11.66 22.63
CA ASN A 138 4.27 11.11 21.79
C ASN A 138 2.92 11.32 22.48
N ARG A 139 2.06 12.16 21.89
CA ARG A 139 0.72 12.46 22.42
C ARG A 139 -0.15 11.22 22.61
N ALA A 140 0.04 10.18 21.79
CA ALA A 140 -0.65 8.92 21.97
C ALA A 140 -0.24 8.22 23.27
N HIS A 141 1.05 8.28 23.65
CA HIS A 141 1.54 7.73 24.92
C HIS A 141 1.05 8.55 26.13
N GLU A 142 0.84 9.85 25.97
CA GLU A 142 0.23 10.68 27.03
C GLU A 142 -1.23 10.31 27.28
N ARG A 143 -1.98 9.99 26.21
CA ARG A 143 -3.39 9.59 26.26
C ARG A 143 -3.60 8.15 26.72
N GLU A 144 -2.73 7.25 26.26
CA GLU A 144 -2.73 5.84 26.63
C GLU A 144 -1.27 5.38 26.89
N PRO A 145 -0.79 5.47 28.14
CA PRO A 145 0.59 5.15 28.50
C PRO A 145 1.03 3.74 28.12
N ARG A 146 0.10 2.77 28.08
CA ARG A 146 0.41 1.40 27.68
C ARG A 146 0.96 1.30 26.25
N LEU A 147 0.60 2.24 25.35
CA LEU A 147 1.08 2.25 23.96
C LEU A 147 2.61 2.29 23.88
N SER A 148 3.27 2.95 24.83
CA SER A 148 4.74 3.07 24.88
C SER A 148 5.49 1.73 24.98
N VAL A 149 4.80 0.67 25.40
CA VAL A 149 5.34 -0.68 25.55
C VAL A 149 4.53 -1.72 24.77
N THR A 150 3.60 -1.31 23.92
CA THR A 150 2.83 -2.25 23.09
C THR A 150 3.67 -2.91 22.01
N CYS A 151 3.20 -4.08 21.56
CA CYS A 151 3.53 -4.60 20.25
C CYS A 151 2.45 -4.14 19.26
N HIS A 152 2.86 -3.45 18.20
CA HIS A 152 1.99 -3.07 17.10
C HIS A 152 1.82 -4.25 16.15
N LEU A 153 0.58 -4.53 15.77
CA LEU A 153 0.20 -5.50 14.75
C LEU A 153 -0.27 -4.74 13.51
N THR A 154 0.40 -4.98 12.39
CA THR A 154 0.01 -4.46 11.08
C THR A 154 -0.30 -5.63 10.16
N ILE A 155 -1.41 -5.54 9.44
CA ILE A 155 -1.83 -6.55 8.47
C ILE A 155 -2.04 -5.85 7.14
N CYS A 156 -1.31 -6.26 6.10
CA CYS A 156 -1.63 -5.94 4.72
C CYS A 156 -2.35 -7.15 4.12
N THR A 157 -3.59 -6.99 3.68
CA THR A 157 -4.35 -8.09 3.07
C THR A 157 -3.79 -8.48 1.71
N GLY A 158 -3.09 -7.57 1.04
CA GLY A 158 -2.60 -7.76 -0.33
C GLY A 158 -3.73 -7.76 -1.36
N TYR A 159 -4.96 -7.40 -0.97
CA TYR A 159 -6.09 -7.35 -1.87
C TYR A 159 -5.82 -6.41 -3.04
N ARG A 160 -6.05 -6.90 -4.25
CA ARG A 160 -6.10 -6.10 -5.48
C ARG A 160 -7.32 -6.55 -6.28
N PRO A 161 -8.09 -5.64 -6.89
CA PRO A 161 -9.19 -6.04 -7.76
C PRO A 161 -8.70 -6.99 -8.87
N PRO A 162 -9.50 -8.02 -9.22
CA PRO A 162 -9.20 -8.84 -10.38
C PRO A 162 -9.27 -7.99 -11.66
N VAL A 163 -8.55 -8.43 -12.68
CA VAL A 163 -8.64 -7.86 -14.03
C VAL A 163 -10.03 -8.18 -14.60
N THR A 164 -10.74 -7.16 -15.08
CA THR A 164 -12.03 -7.35 -15.79
C THR A 164 -11.82 -7.90 -17.20
N PRO A 165 -12.84 -8.48 -17.86
CA PRO A 165 -12.69 -8.97 -19.24
C PRO A 165 -12.22 -7.90 -20.25
N GLU A 166 -12.67 -6.66 -20.08
CA GLU A 166 -12.22 -5.53 -20.91
C GLU A 166 -10.75 -5.21 -20.69
N GLU A 167 -10.33 -5.12 -19.43
CA GLU A 167 -8.94 -4.90 -19.05
C GLU A 167 -8.03 -6.05 -19.52
N GLN A 168 -8.52 -7.29 -19.47
CA GLN A 168 -7.79 -8.46 -19.96
C GLN A 168 -7.54 -8.36 -21.47
N ALA A 169 -8.56 -8.00 -22.26
CA ALA A 169 -8.38 -7.74 -23.69
C ALA A 169 -7.37 -6.60 -23.94
N GLY A 170 -7.37 -5.58 -23.07
CA GLY A 170 -6.39 -4.50 -23.11
C GLY A 170 -4.96 -4.98 -22.83
N LEU A 171 -4.76 -5.84 -21.83
CA LEU A 171 -3.48 -6.47 -21.51
C LEU A 171 -2.97 -7.38 -22.63
N ASP A 172 -3.87 -8.16 -23.23
CA ASP A 172 -3.53 -9.06 -24.34
C ASP A 172 -3.00 -8.26 -25.53
N GLY A 173 -3.69 -7.16 -25.85
CA GLY A 173 -3.34 -6.18 -26.88
C GLY A 173 -2.28 -5.15 -26.46
N PHE A 174 -1.50 -5.37 -25.40
CA PHE A 174 -0.50 -4.39 -24.94
C PHE A 174 0.59 -4.11 -25.98
N GLU A 175 0.74 -2.82 -26.32
CA GLU A 175 1.74 -2.23 -27.21
C GLU A 175 2.70 -1.34 -26.39
N GLU A 176 3.97 -1.74 -26.31
CA GLU A 176 5.00 -1.05 -25.53
C GLU A 176 5.32 0.32 -26.15
N ILE A 177 5.26 1.38 -25.33
CA ILE A 177 5.70 2.74 -25.70
C ILE A 177 7.13 2.98 -25.24
N GLY A 178 7.52 2.39 -24.11
CA GLY A 178 8.87 2.51 -23.59
C GLY A 178 9.09 1.71 -22.32
N ARG A 179 10.33 1.83 -21.83
CA ARG A 179 10.80 1.17 -20.62
C ARG A 179 10.94 2.15 -19.48
N LEU A 180 10.67 1.66 -18.28
CA LEU A 180 10.88 2.37 -17.03
C LEU A 180 12.38 2.31 -16.69
N ALA A 181 12.87 3.28 -15.92
CA ALA A 181 14.28 3.29 -15.52
C ALA A 181 14.61 2.03 -14.68
N GLU A 182 15.79 1.46 -14.91
CA GLU A 182 16.23 0.23 -14.26
C GLU A 182 16.19 0.37 -12.74
N THR A 183 15.31 -0.42 -12.14
CA THR A 183 15.18 -0.65 -10.70
C THR A 183 14.95 -2.15 -10.53
N GLU A 184 15.22 -2.73 -9.35
CA GLU A 184 14.95 -4.15 -9.05
C GLU A 184 13.44 -4.44 -8.95
N LEU A 185 12.69 -3.97 -9.95
CA LEU A 185 11.23 -3.95 -9.97
C LEU A 185 10.67 -5.35 -9.96
N ARG A 186 9.73 -5.54 -9.04
CA ARG A 186 8.94 -6.75 -8.95
C ARG A 186 7.51 -6.30 -8.80
N ILE A 187 6.71 -6.49 -9.85
CA ILE A 187 5.26 -6.44 -9.70
C ILE A 187 4.90 -7.42 -8.59
N ALA A 188 4.24 -6.93 -7.55
CA ALA A 188 3.92 -7.67 -6.32
C ALA A 188 5.09 -7.93 -5.36
N GLY A 189 6.13 -7.08 -5.38
CA GLY A 189 7.23 -7.11 -4.40
C GLY A 189 6.97 -6.34 -3.11
N ASN A 190 6.10 -5.32 -3.15
CA ASN A 190 5.85 -4.36 -2.07
C ASN A 190 4.41 -4.41 -1.55
N ASP A 191 4.20 -3.83 -0.37
CA ASP A 191 2.87 -3.68 0.23
C ASP A 191 1.91 -2.94 -0.72
N THR A 192 0.63 -3.24 -0.67
CA THR A 192 -0.32 -2.70 -1.67
C THR A 192 -0.68 -1.24 -1.38
N PRO A 193 -0.42 -0.29 -2.31
CA PRO A 193 -0.70 1.13 -2.10
C PRO A 193 -2.21 1.39 -2.12
N GLU A 194 -2.80 1.52 -0.93
CA GLU A 194 -4.24 1.69 -0.75
C GLU A 194 -4.82 2.91 -1.50
N TYR A 195 -4.03 3.97 -1.63
CA TYR A 195 -4.44 5.15 -2.40
C TYR A 195 -4.61 4.86 -3.89
N ALA A 196 -3.88 3.89 -4.45
CA ALA A 196 -3.89 3.54 -5.86
C ALA A 196 -4.78 2.34 -6.20
N LEU A 197 -5.54 1.81 -5.23
CA LEU A 197 -6.27 0.56 -5.36
C LEU A 197 -7.29 0.53 -6.52
N GLU A 198 -7.81 1.69 -6.93
CA GLU A 198 -8.67 1.84 -8.12
C GLU A 198 -7.97 1.49 -9.43
N PHE A 199 -6.65 1.63 -9.50
CA PHE A 199 -5.86 1.58 -10.73
C PHE A 199 -4.90 0.38 -10.79
N ILE A 200 -4.71 -0.32 -9.68
CA ILE A 200 -3.88 -1.53 -9.65
C ILE A 200 -4.76 -2.76 -9.83
N ARG A 201 -4.18 -3.81 -10.40
CA ARG A 201 -4.83 -5.12 -10.55
C ARG A 201 -4.00 -6.23 -9.95
N ALA A 202 -4.68 -7.31 -9.57
CA ALA A 202 -4.02 -8.54 -9.17
C ALA A 202 -3.12 -9.02 -10.32
N PRO A 203 -1.85 -9.36 -10.05
CA PRO A 203 -0.95 -9.82 -11.10
C PRO A 203 -1.46 -11.15 -11.67
N SER A 204 -1.54 -11.25 -13.00
CA SER A 204 -1.76 -12.52 -13.69
C SER A 204 -0.44 -13.28 -13.85
N ALA A 205 -0.49 -14.54 -14.29
CA ALA A 205 0.73 -15.29 -14.65
C ALA A 205 1.58 -14.58 -15.72
N ALA A 206 0.98 -13.68 -16.50
CA ALA A 206 1.65 -12.88 -17.51
C ALA A 206 2.23 -11.56 -16.97
N ALA A 207 2.20 -11.30 -15.66
CA ALA A 207 2.66 -10.03 -15.07
C ALA A 207 4.09 -9.66 -15.48
N GLY A 208 4.98 -10.66 -15.64
CA GLY A 208 6.35 -10.46 -16.12
C GLY A 208 6.46 -9.81 -17.51
N ARG A 209 5.41 -9.87 -18.34
CA ARG A 209 5.34 -9.16 -19.63
C ARG A 209 5.35 -7.63 -19.44
N PHE A 210 4.86 -7.14 -18.30
CA PHE A 210 4.67 -5.70 -18.05
C PHE A 210 5.74 -5.10 -17.14
N THR A 211 6.47 -5.92 -16.39
CA THR A 211 7.52 -5.45 -15.46
C THR A 211 8.55 -4.58 -16.17
N GLY A 212 8.76 -3.36 -15.66
CA GLY A 212 9.69 -2.38 -16.19
C GLY A 212 9.24 -1.75 -17.52
N ARG A 213 7.96 -1.89 -17.90
CA ARG A 213 7.43 -1.40 -19.18
C ARG A 213 6.22 -0.53 -18.98
N VAL A 214 6.00 0.36 -19.93
CA VAL A 214 4.79 1.17 -20.07
C VAL A 214 4.34 1.17 -21.52
N GLY A 215 3.04 1.16 -21.74
CA GLY A 215 2.44 1.11 -23.05
C GLY A 215 0.93 1.30 -22.99
N LEU A 216 0.29 1.08 -24.14
CA LEU A 216 -1.16 1.18 -24.26
C LEU A 216 -1.75 -0.17 -24.64
N SER A 217 -3.01 -0.39 -24.29
CA SER A 217 -3.81 -1.42 -24.98
C SER A 217 -3.96 -1.06 -26.47
N ARG A 218 -4.04 -2.05 -27.35
CA ARG A 218 -4.39 -1.85 -28.77
C ARG A 218 -5.61 -0.95 -28.93
N GLY A 219 -5.47 0.13 -29.71
CA GLY A 219 -6.52 1.14 -29.88
C GLY A 219 -6.56 2.23 -28.80
N GLY A 220 -5.64 2.21 -27.82
CA GLY A 220 -5.42 3.31 -26.89
C GLY A 220 -6.43 3.45 -25.74
N GLY A 221 -7.21 2.41 -25.42
CA GLY A 221 -8.21 2.48 -24.34
C GLY A 221 -7.62 2.56 -22.93
N HIS A 222 -6.49 1.91 -22.68
CA HIS A 222 -5.85 1.83 -21.37
C HIS A 222 -4.35 2.14 -21.45
N LEU A 223 -3.85 2.94 -20.50
CA LEU A 223 -2.45 3.02 -20.13
C LEU A 223 -2.11 1.89 -19.16
N ILE A 224 -1.06 1.14 -19.49
CA ILE A 224 -0.63 -0.04 -18.74
C ILE A 224 0.84 0.13 -18.40
N PHE A 225 1.20 0.01 -17.12
CA PHE A 225 2.59 0.01 -16.71
C PHE A 225 2.85 -0.89 -15.51
N GLY A 226 4.02 -1.54 -15.52
CA GLY A 226 4.48 -2.42 -14.46
C GLY A 226 5.68 -1.84 -13.73
N TRP A 227 5.42 -1.14 -12.62
CA TRP A 227 6.46 -0.70 -11.68
C TRP A 227 6.59 -1.74 -10.55
N ASP A 228 6.03 -1.43 -9.37
CA ASP A 228 5.91 -2.35 -8.21
C ASP A 228 4.53 -3.02 -8.17
N GLU A 229 3.60 -2.45 -8.93
CA GLU A 229 2.27 -2.97 -9.18
C GLU A 229 1.99 -2.99 -10.69
N LEU A 230 0.97 -3.75 -11.06
CA LEU A 230 0.40 -3.72 -12.40
C LEU A 230 -0.69 -2.63 -12.41
N TYR A 231 -0.38 -1.49 -13.02
CA TYR A 231 -1.32 -0.38 -13.17
C TYR A 231 -2.06 -0.48 -14.51
N LEU A 232 -3.37 -0.33 -14.45
CA LEU A 232 -4.26 -0.18 -15.59
C LEU A 232 -5.10 1.07 -15.37
N VAL A 233 -4.94 2.04 -16.27
CA VAL A 233 -5.63 3.33 -16.20
C VAL A 233 -6.34 3.56 -17.53
N ALA A 234 -7.66 3.68 -17.51
CA ALA A 234 -8.40 4.07 -18.70
C ALA A 234 -7.94 5.47 -19.18
N VAL A 235 -7.67 5.61 -20.49
CA VAL A 235 -7.06 6.84 -21.04
C VAL A 235 -7.99 8.05 -20.93
N ASP A 236 -9.30 7.83 -20.95
CA ASP A 236 -10.31 8.87 -20.69
C ASP A 236 -10.19 9.46 -19.28
N ARG A 237 -9.79 8.66 -18.28
CA ARG A 237 -9.52 9.09 -16.90
C ARG A 237 -8.18 9.79 -16.73
N ILE A 238 -7.28 9.73 -17.70
CA ILE A 238 -6.00 10.46 -17.61
C ILE A 238 -6.28 11.95 -17.81
N LEU A 239 -5.88 12.76 -16.83
CA LEU A 239 -5.97 14.21 -16.88
C LEU A 239 -4.73 14.80 -17.58
N ARG A 240 -3.54 14.39 -17.13
CA ARG A 240 -2.24 14.90 -17.58
C ARG A 240 -1.10 14.01 -17.10
N PHE A 241 0.07 14.17 -17.72
CA PHE A 241 1.34 13.68 -17.18
C PHE A 241 2.06 14.80 -16.44
N GLU A 242 2.77 14.44 -15.37
CA GLU A 242 3.60 15.37 -14.60
C GLU A 242 5.05 14.89 -14.62
N LEU A 243 5.94 15.78 -15.04
CA LEU A 243 7.38 15.56 -15.01
C LEU A 243 7.99 16.50 -13.96
N LEU A 244 8.41 15.92 -12.84
CA LEU A 244 9.15 16.62 -11.79
C LEU A 244 10.65 16.45 -12.04
N HIS A 245 11.35 17.55 -12.24
CA HIS A 245 12.82 17.58 -12.28
C HIS A 245 13.38 17.86 -10.88
N LEU A 246 14.18 16.94 -10.37
CA LEU A 246 14.91 17.07 -9.12
C LEU A 246 16.30 17.63 -9.43
N LEU A 247 16.53 18.88 -9.00
CA LEU A 247 17.82 19.53 -9.15
C LEU A 247 18.84 18.85 -8.24
N PRO A 248 20.08 18.65 -8.72
CA PRO A 248 21.10 17.98 -7.93
C PRO A 248 21.49 18.77 -6.68
N ALA A 249 21.44 18.13 -5.51
CA ALA A 249 22.16 18.58 -4.32
C ALA A 249 23.63 18.10 -4.35
N ARG A 250 23.85 16.81 -4.68
CA ARG A 250 25.13 16.21 -5.09
C ARG A 250 24.84 15.06 -6.07
N GLY A 251 25.51 15.03 -7.24
CA GLY A 251 25.28 14.00 -8.28
C GLY A 251 24.50 14.53 -9.49
N PRO A 252 23.91 13.65 -10.34
CA PRO A 252 23.27 14.06 -11.60
C PRO A 252 21.85 14.63 -11.43
N GLY A 253 21.28 14.61 -10.22
CA GLY A 253 19.86 14.90 -10.00
C GLY A 253 18.98 13.76 -10.53
N GLY A 254 17.70 14.04 -10.72
CA GLY A 254 16.74 13.02 -11.15
C GLY A 254 15.48 13.58 -11.77
N ALA A 255 14.65 12.70 -12.30
CA ALA A 255 13.32 13.06 -12.73
C ALA A 255 12.30 12.00 -12.34
N THR A 256 11.14 12.46 -11.90
CA THR A 256 9.99 11.59 -11.60
C THR A 256 8.89 11.90 -12.60
N LEU A 257 8.48 10.89 -13.35
CA LEU A 257 7.33 10.94 -14.25
C LEU A 257 6.13 10.30 -13.55
N SER A 258 5.04 11.04 -13.47
CA SER A 258 3.77 10.58 -12.92
C SER A 258 2.61 10.81 -13.90
N VAL A 259 1.50 10.11 -13.70
CA VAL A 259 0.22 10.37 -14.34
C VAL A 259 -0.81 10.83 -13.32
N ARG A 260 -1.55 11.88 -13.67
CA ARG A 260 -2.71 12.36 -12.91
C ARG A 260 -3.98 11.77 -13.49
N CYS A 261 -4.75 11.12 -12.64
CA CYS A 261 -5.94 10.38 -13.03
C CYS A 261 -7.15 10.90 -12.28
N ALA A 262 -8.27 11.08 -12.99
CA ALA A 262 -9.57 11.27 -12.38
C ALA A 262 -9.95 10.03 -11.57
N THR A 263 -10.52 10.25 -10.39
CA THR A 263 -11.03 9.18 -9.51
C THR A 263 -12.54 9.32 -9.33
N ALA A 264 -13.18 8.20 -9.02
CA ALA A 264 -14.60 8.18 -8.71
C ALA A 264 -14.89 8.63 -7.27
N ILE A 265 -13.87 9.01 -6.49
CA ILE A 265 -14.01 9.47 -5.10
C ILE A 265 -14.40 10.96 -5.09
N PRO A 266 -15.61 11.34 -4.63
CA PRO A 266 -16.07 12.72 -4.74
C PRO A 266 -15.21 13.74 -3.99
N ALA A 267 -14.70 13.38 -2.81
CA ALA A 267 -13.89 14.25 -1.96
C ALA A 267 -12.44 14.41 -2.43
N TRP A 268 -12.02 13.63 -3.43
CA TRP A 268 -10.63 13.58 -3.88
C TRP A 268 -10.62 13.43 -5.39
N PRO A 269 -10.70 14.50 -6.19
CA PRO A 269 -11.04 14.40 -7.61
C PRO A 269 -9.93 13.81 -8.50
N GLU A 270 -8.68 13.88 -8.05
CA GLU A 270 -7.53 13.36 -8.79
C GLU A 270 -6.54 12.59 -7.91
N LYS A 271 -5.84 11.65 -8.53
CA LYS A 271 -4.75 10.87 -7.92
C LYS A 271 -3.51 10.94 -8.79
N GLN A 272 -2.35 10.98 -8.14
CA GLN A 272 -1.05 10.88 -8.79
C GLN A 272 -0.55 9.45 -8.69
N LEU A 273 -0.18 8.86 -9.82
CA LEU A 273 0.46 7.54 -9.88
C LEU A 273 1.85 7.73 -10.48
N VAL A 274 2.87 7.25 -9.81
CA VAL A 274 4.25 7.36 -10.30
C VAL A 274 4.47 6.30 -11.38
N ILE A 275 5.01 6.69 -12.54
CA ILE A 275 5.32 5.78 -13.67
C ILE A 275 6.79 5.36 -13.65
N THR A 276 7.71 6.31 -13.45
CA THR A 276 9.14 6.00 -13.24
C THR A 276 9.83 7.11 -12.49
N THR A 277 10.89 6.78 -11.76
CA THR A 277 11.92 7.71 -11.29
C THR A 277 13.24 7.34 -11.95
N ALA A 278 13.93 8.31 -12.55
CA ALA A 278 15.16 8.11 -13.31
C ALA A 278 16.27 9.03 -12.80
N LEU A 279 17.53 8.57 -12.93
CA LEU A 279 18.70 9.44 -12.81
C LEU A 279 18.81 10.31 -14.06
N GLY A 280 18.90 11.63 -13.87
CA GLY A 280 18.85 12.60 -14.97
C GLY A 280 17.46 12.76 -15.61
N ILE A 281 17.28 13.87 -16.34
CA ILE A 281 15.97 14.28 -16.86
C ILE A 281 15.58 13.63 -18.20
N ASP A 282 16.56 13.37 -19.06
CA ASP A 282 16.31 13.05 -20.48
C ASP A 282 15.48 11.76 -20.68
N PRO A 283 15.73 10.64 -19.98
CA PRO A 283 14.95 9.42 -20.17
C PRO A 283 13.47 9.61 -19.80
N ALA A 284 13.20 10.30 -18.69
CA ALA A 284 11.85 10.58 -18.23
C ALA A 284 11.13 11.58 -19.14
N ALA A 285 11.84 12.62 -19.62
CA ALA A 285 11.29 13.62 -20.54
C ALA A 285 10.94 13.02 -21.92
N ALA A 286 11.79 12.15 -22.45
CA ALA A 286 11.53 11.44 -23.70
C ALA A 286 10.32 10.51 -23.57
N LEU A 287 10.24 9.76 -22.46
CA LEU A 287 9.09 8.90 -22.18
C LEU A 287 7.80 9.69 -22.03
N ALA A 288 7.82 10.80 -21.28
CA ALA A 288 6.66 11.69 -21.13
C ALA A 288 6.15 12.19 -22.48
N SER A 289 7.06 12.60 -23.36
CA SER A 289 6.73 13.08 -24.71
C SER A 289 6.06 12.00 -25.57
N ARG A 290 6.55 10.75 -25.52
CA ARG A 290 5.93 9.63 -26.22
C ARG A 290 4.53 9.31 -25.69
N LEU A 291 4.35 9.30 -24.37
CA LEU A 291 3.06 9.02 -23.74
C LEU A 291 2.02 10.10 -24.05
N ALA A 292 2.43 11.36 -23.98
CA ALA A 292 1.57 12.49 -24.36
C ALA A 292 1.15 12.40 -25.85
N GLY A 293 2.10 12.12 -26.75
CA GLY A 293 1.80 11.94 -28.17
C GLY A 293 0.84 10.78 -28.45
N ALA A 294 1.01 9.66 -27.75
CA ALA A 294 0.17 8.47 -27.95
C ALA A 294 -1.23 8.58 -27.34
N THR A 295 -1.40 9.37 -26.27
CA THR A 295 -2.68 9.52 -25.55
C THR A 295 -3.42 10.82 -25.87
N GLY A 296 -2.75 11.79 -26.51
CA GLY A 296 -3.26 13.15 -26.71
C GLY A 296 -3.34 13.99 -25.43
N LYS A 297 -2.73 13.54 -24.32
CA LYS A 297 -2.77 14.24 -23.02
C LYS A 297 -1.58 15.20 -22.87
N THR A 298 -1.75 16.23 -22.04
CA THR A 298 -0.71 17.26 -21.82
C THR A 298 0.38 16.78 -20.85
N ILE A 299 1.52 17.48 -20.85
CA ILE A 299 2.61 17.30 -19.90
C ILE A 299 2.81 18.60 -19.13
N GLU A 300 2.67 18.54 -17.81
CA GLU A 300 3.09 19.61 -16.90
C GLU A 300 4.51 19.34 -16.41
N ARG A 301 5.32 20.39 -16.33
CA ARG A 301 6.72 20.32 -15.93
C ARG A 301 6.95 21.19 -14.70
N SER A 302 7.61 20.65 -13.69
CA SER A 302 7.97 21.37 -12.47
C SER A 302 9.39 21.01 -12.02
N THR A 303 9.95 21.83 -11.13
CA THR A 303 11.32 21.67 -10.62
C THR A 303 11.31 21.74 -9.10
N ALA A 304 12.01 20.83 -8.43
CA ALA A 304 12.24 20.85 -6.98
C ALA A 304 13.73 20.64 -6.66
N LEU A 305 14.14 21.04 -5.46
CA LEU A 305 15.45 20.70 -4.91
C LEU A 305 15.40 19.27 -4.35
N ASP A 306 16.49 18.53 -4.51
CA ASP A 306 16.69 17.22 -3.85
C ASP A 306 17.07 17.49 -2.38
N ASP A 307 16.20 17.13 -1.44
CA ASP A 307 16.39 17.36 0.02
C ASP A 307 17.34 16.34 0.66
#